data_AF-A0A7K4D5Y4-F1
#
_entry.id   AF-A0A7K4D5Y4-F1
#
_cell.length_a   1.000
_cell.length_b   1.000
_cell.length_c   1.000
_cell.angle_alpha   90.00
_cell.angle_beta   90.00
_cell.angle_gamma   90.00
#
_symmetry.space_group_name_H-M   'P 1'
#
loop_
_entity.id
_entity.type
_entity.pdbx_description
1 polymer ?
#
loop_
_entity_poly.entity_id
_entity_poly.type
_entity_poly.pdbx_seq_one_letter_code
_entity_poly.pdbx_strand_id
1 'polypeptide(L)'
;SGNCYTFEGCGMPIKLVYGNNDGDRLGLYRDFARVGGEYLGDFGEIEADGLKIAMLHGTEEPLVKAVVASQLYDVVVRGHNHRWEVTRHGKTLLINPGEIWGNFTGLRSAAILDTSSLNVEMIELGRFKTFREILNQ
;
A
#
# COMPACT_ATOMS: atom_id res chain seq x y z
N SER A 1 18.18 4.39 -5.05
CA SER A 1 17.26 5.01 -6.01
C SER A 1 15.91 4.31 -5.89
N GLY A 2 14.83 5.06 -5.75
CA GLY A 2 13.48 4.51 -5.53
C GLY A 2 12.78 3.98 -6.77
N ASN A 3 13.52 3.57 -7.80
CA ASN A 3 13.00 3.11 -9.10
C ASN A 3 11.84 3.97 -9.68
N CYS A 4 11.77 5.26 -9.37
CA CYS A 4 10.61 6.11 -9.67
C CYS A 4 10.32 6.23 -11.18
N TYR A 5 11.33 6.03 -12.02
CA TYR A 5 11.22 6.01 -13.49
C TYR A 5 10.24 4.95 -14.00
N THR A 6 9.93 3.89 -13.22
CA THR A 6 8.90 2.90 -13.61
C THR A 6 7.50 3.51 -13.69
N PHE A 7 7.31 4.70 -13.13
CA PHE A 7 6.04 5.43 -13.13
C PHE A 7 6.02 6.61 -14.11
N GLU A 8 7.11 6.85 -14.84
CA GLU A 8 7.17 7.91 -15.84
C GLU A 8 6.14 7.69 -16.94
N GLY A 9 5.35 8.71 -17.26
CA GLY A 9 4.30 8.61 -18.27
C GLY A 9 3.10 7.72 -17.88
N CYS A 10 2.99 7.29 -16.62
CA CYS A 10 1.87 6.46 -16.15
C CYS A 10 0.50 7.13 -16.35
N GLY A 11 0.45 8.47 -16.38
CA GLY A 11 -0.77 9.24 -16.67
C GLY A 11 -1.82 9.21 -15.56
N MET A 12 -1.49 8.62 -14.40
CA MET A 12 -2.35 8.53 -13.22
C MET A 12 -1.72 9.31 -12.06
N PRO A 13 -2.53 9.95 -11.18
CA PRO A 13 -2.02 10.52 -9.93
C PRO A 13 -1.41 9.44 -9.03
N ILE A 14 -0.23 9.70 -8.48
CA ILE A 14 0.49 8.75 -7.63
C ILE A 14 0.59 9.34 -6.22
N LYS A 15 0.02 8.61 -5.25
CA LYS A 15 -0.01 9.00 -3.84
C LYS A 15 0.80 7.98 -3.04
N LEU A 16 1.76 8.45 -2.24
CA LEU A 16 2.70 7.60 -1.53
C LEU A 16 2.71 7.92 -0.03
N VAL A 17 2.97 6.90 0.78
CA VAL A 17 3.29 7.04 2.22
C VAL A 17 4.63 6.37 2.51
N TYR A 18 5.36 6.87 3.49
CA TYR A 18 6.66 6.31 3.85
C TYR A 18 6.53 4.97 4.56
N GLY A 19 7.38 4.01 4.17
CA GLY A 19 7.63 2.79 4.92
C GLY A 19 8.70 2.95 5.99
N ASN A 20 8.78 1.98 6.91
CA ASN A 20 9.81 1.98 7.95
C ASN A 20 11.23 1.75 7.40
N ASN A 21 11.35 1.25 6.16
CA ASN A 21 12.62 1.02 5.48
C ASN A 21 13.03 2.18 4.55
N ASP A 22 12.20 3.23 4.41
CA ASP A 22 12.52 4.40 3.59
C ASP A 22 13.51 5.30 4.32
N GLY A 23 14.81 5.07 4.09
CA GLY A 23 15.91 5.80 4.72
C GLY A 23 16.10 7.20 4.16
N ASP A 24 16.39 7.33 2.85
CA ASP A 24 16.57 8.62 2.19
C ASP A 24 15.22 9.22 1.77
N ARG A 25 14.44 9.65 2.76
CA ARG A 25 13.10 10.22 2.54
C ARG A 25 13.14 11.46 1.65
N LEU A 26 14.15 12.32 1.80
CA LEU A 26 14.28 13.54 0.99
C LEU A 26 14.62 13.22 -0.48
N GLY A 27 15.52 12.26 -0.71
CA GLY A 27 15.83 11.77 -2.05
C GLY A 27 14.61 11.13 -2.70
N LEU A 28 13.91 10.23 -1.99
CA LEU A 28 12.68 9.60 -2.46
C LEU A 28 11.59 10.63 -2.81
N TYR A 29 11.36 11.61 -1.94
CA TYR A 29 10.43 12.71 -2.19
C TYR A 29 10.75 13.42 -3.51
N ARG A 30 12.02 13.82 -3.70
CA ARG A 30 12.46 14.52 -4.91
C ARG A 30 12.34 13.66 -6.16
N ASP A 31 12.68 12.38 -6.06
CA ASP A 31 12.65 11.45 -7.18
C ASP A 31 11.22 11.16 -7.64
N PHE A 32 10.29 10.88 -6.72
CA PHE A 32 8.89 10.66 -7.07
C PHE A 32 8.18 11.93 -7.52
N ALA A 33 8.52 13.10 -6.97
CA ALA A 33 7.96 14.37 -7.44
C ALA A 33 8.25 14.65 -8.92
N ARG A 34 9.40 14.19 -9.44
CA ARG A 34 9.75 14.35 -10.88
C ARG A 34 8.86 13.56 -11.82
N VAL A 35 8.26 12.48 -11.35
CA VAL A 35 7.35 11.62 -12.13
C VAL A 35 5.88 11.85 -11.77
N GLY A 36 5.56 12.97 -11.09
CA GLY A 36 4.20 13.34 -10.70
C GLY A 36 3.67 12.64 -9.44
N GLY A 37 4.55 12.00 -8.67
CA GLY A 37 4.20 11.40 -7.39
C GLY A 37 4.21 12.38 -6.22
N GLU A 38 3.30 12.17 -5.28
CA GLU A 38 3.14 12.98 -4.09
C GLU A 38 3.25 12.11 -2.84
N TYR A 39 4.26 12.37 -2.01
CA TYR A 39 4.34 11.79 -0.68
C TYR A 39 3.46 12.55 0.29
N LEU A 40 2.55 11.82 0.93
CA LEU A 40 1.63 12.34 1.94
C LEU A 40 2.24 12.33 3.36
N GLY A 41 3.44 11.76 3.53
CA GLY A 41 4.09 11.57 4.82
C GLY A 41 3.98 10.14 5.34
N ASP A 42 3.97 9.97 6.66
CA ASP A 42 3.80 8.65 7.31
C ASP A 42 2.31 8.21 7.35
N PHE A 43 1.40 9.18 7.25
CA PHE A 43 -0.05 8.99 7.18
C PHE A 43 -0.62 9.93 6.11
N GLY A 44 -1.40 9.39 5.18
CA GLY A 44 -1.99 10.14 4.08
C GLY A 44 -3.50 10.02 4.04
N GLU A 45 -4.17 11.09 3.62
CA GLU A 45 -5.60 11.13 3.39
C GLU A 45 -5.86 11.53 1.95
N ILE A 46 -6.73 10.79 1.26
CA ILE A 46 -7.20 11.11 -0.08
C ILE A 46 -8.72 10.92 -0.16
N GLU A 47 -9.32 11.56 -1.14
CA GLU A 47 -10.73 11.38 -1.48
C GLU A 47 -10.84 10.90 -2.94
N ALA A 48 -11.68 9.90 -3.18
CA ALA A 48 -11.97 9.39 -4.51
C ALA A 48 -13.44 8.95 -4.56
N ASP A 49 -14.22 9.47 -5.52
CA ASP A 49 -15.66 9.22 -5.66
C ASP A 49 -16.46 9.41 -4.36
N GLY A 50 -16.07 10.41 -3.55
CA GLY A 50 -16.67 10.72 -2.25
C GLY A 50 -16.28 9.77 -1.11
N LEU A 51 -15.43 8.76 -1.36
CA LEU A 51 -14.87 7.90 -0.32
C LEU A 51 -13.69 8.58 0.36
N LYS A 52 -13.68 8.57 1.70
CA LYS A 52 -12.52 8.97 2.49
C LYS A 52 -11.58 7.80 2.65
N ILE A 53 -10.35 7.93 2.16
CA ILE A 53 -9.35 6.87 2.15
C ILE A 53 -8.15 7.31 3.00
N ALA A 54 -7.84 6.55 4.04
CA ALA A 54 -6.60 6.68 4.80
C ALA A 54 -5.53 5.74 4.27
N MET A 55 -4.29 6.20 4.23
CA MET A 55 -3.12 5.44 3.80
C MET A 55 -2.05 5.52 4.88
N LEU A 56 -1.44 4.38 5.22
CA LEU A 56 -0.29 4.31 6.13
C LEU A 56 0.51 3.07 5.83
N HIS A 57 1.82 3.04 6.11
CA HIS A 57 2.56 1.79 5.93
C HIS A 57 2.10 0.69 6.89
N GLY A 58 1.71 1.07 8.11
CA GLY A 58 1.20 0.12 9.11
C GLY A 58 2.29 -0.55 9.94
N THR A 59 3.42 0.12 10.15
CA THR A 59 4.50 -0.31 11.07
C THR A 59 3.98 -0.51 12.50
N GLU A 60 3.12 0.42 12.95
CA GLU A 60 2.52 0.40 14.28
C GLU A 60 1.11 -0.20 14.23
N GLU A 61 0.98 -1.48 14.52
CA GLU A 61 -0.32 -2.18 14.54
C GLU A 61 -1.39 -1.50 15.44
N PRO A 62 -1.06 -0.93 16.62
CA PRO A 62 -2.04 -0.17 17.40
C PRO A 62 -2.63 1.03 16.63
N LEU A 63 -1.83 1.70 15.79
CA LEU A 63 -2.29 2.82 14.98
C LEU A 63 -3.24 2.36 13.87
N VAL A 64 -2.90 1.27 13.17
CA VAL A 64 -3.79 0.65 12.17
C VAL A 64 -5.15 0.32 12.81
N LYS A 65 -5.13 -0.34 13.97
CA LYS A 65 -6.34 -0.71 14.71
C LYS A 65 -7.14 0.52 15.13
N ALA A 66 -6.49 1.57 15.61
CA ALA A 66 -7.16 2.81 16.01
C ALA A 66 -7.83 3.52 14.83
N VAL A 67 -7.14 3.62 13.68
CA VAL A 67 -7.68 4.25 12.46
C VAL A 67 -8.87 3.46 11.94
N VAL A 68 -8.77 2.13 11.86
CA VAL A 68 -9.89 1.27 11.45
C VAL A 68 -11.05 1.37 12.45
N ALA A 69 -10.78 1.30 13.76
CA ALA A 69 -11.83 1.37 14.79
C ALA A 69 -12.50 2.74 14.88
N SER A 70 -11.83 3.82 14.46
CA SER A 70 -12.41 5.17 14.43
C SER A 70 -13.62 5.28 13.51
N GLN A 71 -13.68 4.44 12.48
CA GLN A 71 -14.70 4.51 11.42
C GLN A 71 -14.76 5.93 10.79
N LEU A 72 -13.66 6.70 10.79
CA LEU A 72 -13.64 8.02 10.15
C LEU A 72 -13.49 7.91 8.62
N TYR A 73 -12.89 6.82 8.16
CA TYR A 73 -12.59 6.54 6.75
C TYR A 73 -13.43 5.38 6.24
N ASP A 74 -13.81 5.44 4.97
CA ASP A 74 -14.51 4.35 4.29
C ASP A 74 -13.54 3.24 3.89
N VAL A 75 -12.28 3.60 3.58
CA VAL A 75 -11.20 2.67 3.24
C VAL A 75 -9.93 3.02 4.02
N VAL A 76 -9.21 2.01 4.49
CA VAL A 76 -7.87 2.14 5.06
C VAL A 76 -6.93 1.22 4.29
N VAL A 77 -5.89 1.79 3.69
CA VAL A 77 -4.85 1.05 2.96
C VAL A 77 -3.60 0.96 3.82
N ARG A 78 -3.12 -0.26 4.05
CA ARG A 78 -1.88 -0.55 4.79
C ARG A 78 -0.90 -1.39 3.99
N GLY A 79 0.33 -1.51 4.49
CA GLY A 79 1.33 -2.48 4.04
C GLY A 79 2.03 -3.15 5.22
N HIS A 80 3.36 -3.11 5.23
CA HIS A 80 4.26 -3.57 6.31
C HIS A 80 4.35 -5.08 6.56
N ASN A 81 3.23 -5.80 6.68
CA ASN A 81 3.26 -7.22 7.07
C ASN A 81 3.39 -8.21 5.89
N HIS A 82 3.48 -7.70 4.66
CA HIS A 82 3.61 -8.44 3.39
C HIS A 82 2.42 -9.34 3.01
N ARG A 83 1.37 -9.44 3.84
CA ARG A 83 0.25 -10.35 3.63
C ARG A 83 -0.89 -9.63 2.92
N TRP A 84 -1.47 -10.30 1.94
CA TRP A 84 -2.76 -9.89 1.39
C TRP A 84 -3.83 -9.90 2.46
N GLU A 85 -4.63 -8.83 2.53
CA GLU A 85 -5.77 -8.71 3.42
C GLU A 85 -6.84 -7.81 2.79
N VAL A 86 -8.10 -8.26 2.82
CA VAL A 86 -9.27 -7.42 2.57
C VAL A 86 -10.30 -7.79 3.62
N THR A 87 -10.47 -6.92 4.61
CA THR A 87 -11.33 -7.20 5.77
C THR A 87 -12.24 -6.01 6.05
N ARG A 88 -13.53 -6.26 6.23
CA ARG A 88 -14.50 -5.23 6.60
C ARG A 88 -14.66 -5.13 8.11
N HIS A 89 -14.50 -3.93 8.66
CA HIS A 89 -14.70 -3.59 10.06
C HIS A 89 -15.76 -2.51 10.16
N GLY A 90 -16.99 -2.89 10.50
CA GLY A 90 -18.12 -1.95 10.45
C GLY A 90 -18.30 -1.40 9.03
N LYS A 91 -18.24 -0.06 8.88
CA LYS A 91 -18.29 0.60 7.56
C LYS A 91 -16.95 0.67 6.86
N THR A 92 -15.84 0.58 7.60
CA THR A 92 -14.48 0.72 7.06
C THR A 92 -14.00 -0.57 6.41
N LEU A 93 -13.43 -0.47 5.21
CA LEU A 93 -12.74 -1.55 4.51
C LEU A 93 -11.22 -1.42 4.71
N LEU A 94 -10.60 -2.39 5.38
CA LEU A 94 -9.15 -2.49 5.49
C LEU A 94 -8.60 -3.28 4.30
N ILE A 95 -7.63 -2.70 3.60
CA ILE A 95 -6.96 -3.31 2.45
C ILE A 95 -5.46 -3.34 2.72
N ASN A 96 -4.86 -4.51 2.54
CA ASN A 96 -3.43 -4.70 2.39
C ASN A 96 -3.17 -5.44 1.07
N PRO A 97 -2.51 -4.81 0.08
CA PRO A 97 -2.28 -5.43 -1.22
C PRO A 97 -1.25 -6.57 -1.17
N GLY A 98 -0.65 -6.83 -0.01
CA GLY A 98 0.44 -7.78 0.15
C GLY A 98 1.78 -7.17 -0.25
N GLU A 99 2.63 -7.96 -0.87
CA GLU A 99 3.96 -7.52 -1.29
C GLU A 99 4.16 -7.60 -2.80
N ILE A 100 4.89 -6.64 -3.35
CA ILE A 100 5.34 -6.69 -4.75
C ILE A 100 6.60 -7.53 -4.90
N TRP A 101 7.38 -7.75 -3.84
CA TRP A 101 8.66 -8.49 -3.94
C TRP A 101 8.45 -10.01 -3.98
N GLY A 102 7.59 -10.54 -3.11
CA GLY A 102 7.14 -11.94 -3.10
C GLY A 102 8.02 -12.92 -2.34
N ASN A 103 9.20 -12.51 -1.86
CA ASN A 103 10.14 -13.41 -1.19
C ASN A 103 9.82 -13.70 0.29
N PHE A 104 8.84 -13.02 0.90
CA PHE A 104 8.41 -13.32 2.27
C PHE A 104 7.23 -14.29 2.32
N THR A 105 6.27 -14.13 1.41
CA THR A 105 5.03 -14.90 1.36
C THR A 105 4.98 -15.90 0.22
N GLY A 106 5.83 -15.73 -0.80
CA GLY A 106 5.83 -16.51 -2.03
C GLY A 106 4.85 -15.99 -3.08
N LEU A 107 4.09 -14.94 -2.77
CA LEU A 107 3.07 -14.34 -3.63
C LEU A 107 3.41 -12.86 -3.89
N ARG A 108 3.47 -12.48 -5.17
CA ARG A 108 3.50 -11.08 -5.58
C ARG A 108 2.09 -10.64 -5.91
N SER A 109 1.61 -9.58 -5.28
CA SER A 109 0.24 -9.12 -5.48
C SER A 109 0.10 -7.59 -5.49
N ALA A 110 -0.98 -7.14 -6.11
CA ALA A 110 -1.51 -5.78 -6.03
C ALA A 110 -3.04 -5.84 -5.81
N ALA A 111 -3.64 -4.73 -5.39
CA ALA A 111 -5.09 -4.62 -5.22
C ALA A 111 -5.67 -3.58 -6.19
N ILE A 112 -6.80 -3.90 -6.82
CA ILE A 112 -7.65 -2.92 -7.52
C ILE A 112 -8.93 -2.76 -6.71
N LEU A 113 -9.23 -1.54 -6.29
CA LEU A 113 -10.48 -1.17 -5.63
C LEU A 113 -11.39 -0.47 -6.64
N ASP A 114 -12.57 -1.02 -6.87
CA ASP A 114 -13.68 -0.30 -7.50
C ASP A 114 -14.34 0.58 -6.43
N THR A 115 -14.13 1.89 -6.55
CA THR A 115 -14.63 2.91 -5.62
C THR A 115 -16.15 3.06 -5.64
N SER A 116 -16.82 2.66 -6.72
CA SER A 116 -18.29 2.72 -6.81
C SER A 116 -18.99 1.58 -6.06
N SER A 117 -18.36 0.39 -6.04
CA SER A 117 -18.94 -0.83 -5.47
C SER A 117 -18.24 -1.31 -4.19
N LEU A 118 -17.08 -0.75 -3.86
CA LEU A 118 -16.15 -1.20 -2.81
C LEU A 118 -15.66 -2.65 -3.00
N ASN A 119 -15.75 -3.19 -4.21
CA ASN A 119 -15.17 -4.48 -4.54
C ASN A 119 -13.66 -4.36 -4.71
N VAL A 120 -12.92 -5.33 -4.17
CA VAL A 120 -11.46 -5.38 -4.26
C VAL A 120 -11.04 -6.65 -4.99
N GLU A 121 -10.31 -6.47 -6.08
CA GLU A 121 -9.70 -7.55 -6.84
C GLU A 121 -8.22 -7.71 -6.44
N MET A 122 -7.79 -8.94 -6.18
CA MET A 122 -6.38 -9.29 -6.08
C MET A 122 -5.82 -9.51 -7.48
N ILE A 123 -4.78 -8.77 -7.83
CA ILE A 123 -3.98 -9.03 -9.02
C ILE A 123 -2.74 -9.83 -8.61
N GLU A 124 -2.72 -11.12 -8.93
CA GLU A 124 -1.53 -11.98 -8.77
C GLU A 124 -0.50 -11.63 -9.87
N LEU A 125 0.68 -11.18 -9.45
CA LEU A 125 1.79 -10.79 -10.32
C LEU A 125 2.84 -11.91 -10.50
N GLY A 126 2.63 -13.04 -9.83
CA GLY A 126 3.47 -14.24 -9.91
C GLY A 126 3.88 -14.79 -8.54
N ARG A 127 4.56 -15.95 -8.58
CA ARG A 127 5.01 -16.68 -7.38
C ARG A 127 6.51 -16.88 -7.39
N PHE A 128 7.11 -16.79 -6.21
CA PHE A 128 8.56 -16.89 -6.01
C PHE A 128 8.87 -17.80 -4.82
N LYS A 129 10.08 -18.37 -4.81
CA LYS A 129 10.57 -19.07 -3.62
C LYS A 129 10.72 -18.06 -2.48
N THR A 130 10.17 -18.41 -1.34
CA THR A 130 10.36 -17.66 -0.09
C THR A 130 11.80 -17.75 0.36
N PHE A 131 12.26 -16.80 1.18
CA PHE A 131 13.57 -16.90 1.85
C PHE A 131 13.74 -18.22 2.60
N ARG A 132 12.66 -18.70 3.25
CA ARG A 132 12.68 -19.97 3.95
C ARG A 132 12.93 -21.14 3.00
N GLU A 133 12.35 -21.15 1.80
CA GLU A 133 12.60 -22.19 0.81
C GLU A 133 13.99 -22.06 0.17
N ILE A 134 14.52 -20.85 0.04
CA ILE A 134 15.88 -20.61 -0.49
C ILE A 134 16.94 -21.07 0.50
N LEU A 135 16.78 -20.75 1.79
CA LEU A 135 17.76 -21.07 2.84
C LEU A 135 17.77 -22.54 3.26
N ASN A 136 16.68 -23.29 3.00
CA ASN A 136 16.57 -24.73 3.30
C ASN A 136 16.94 -25.62 2.09
N GLN A 137 17.63 -25.08 1.09
CA GLN A 137 18.27 -25.81 -0.02
C GLN A 137 19.77 -25.88 0.21
#